data_AF-A0AB74DGA5-F1
#
_entry.id   AF-A0AB74DGA5-F1
#
_cell.length_a   1.000
_cell.length_b   1.000
_cell.length_c   1.000
_cell.angle_alpha   90.00
_cell.angle_beta   90.00
_cell.angle_gamma   90.00
#
_symmetry.space_group_name_H-M   'P 1'
#
loop_
_entity.id
_entity.type
_entity.pdbx_description
1 polymer ?
#
loop_
_entity_poly.entity_id
_entity_poly.type
_entity_poly.pdbx_seq_one_letter_code
_entity_poly.pdbx_strand_id
1 'polypeptide(L)'
;MTFNVDKFNQGTAYDVRANLGNLKFLSLEKRPVFKDGQRTDEMEVTHAIVYSEKIGDNLQLKLALGKTYEELPFMTEIQIIGAASPFIYNFPNAVGFGDNRQEITDFGFSLRVDGYERLGMKQPPKEEKAG
;
A
#
# COMPACT_ATOMS: atom_id res chain seq x y z
N MET A 1 -23.14 -17.77 2.87
CA MET A 1 -23.21 -16.36 3.27
C MET A 1 -21.93 -15.72 2.76
N THR A 2 -22.00 -14.87 1.74
CA THR A 2 -20.79 -14.27 1.13
C THR A 2 -20.47 -12.97 1.86
N PHE A 3 -19.31 -12.90 2.50
CA PHE A 3 -18.82 -11.67 3.12
C PHE A 3 -18.61 -10.62 2.02
N ASN A 4 -19.36 -9.50 2.08
CA ASN A 4 -19.26 -8.43 1.10
C ASN A 4 -18.36 -7.31 1.65
N VAL A 5 -17.12 -7.28 1.17
CA VAL A 5 -16.09 -6.30 1.54
C VAL A 5 -16.41 -4.89 1.05
N ASP A 6 -17.16 -4.75 -0.05
CA ASP A 6 -17.45 -3.44 -0.66
C ASP A 6 -18.24 -2.54 0.28
N LYS A 7 -19.14 -3.13 1.10
CA LYS A 7 -19.87 -2.37 2.13
C LYS A 7 -18.96 -1.84 3.26
N PHE A 8 -17.89 -2.57 3.61
CA PHE A 8 -16.92 -2.10 4.62
C PHE A 8 -16.03 -0.99 4.06
N ASN A 9 -15.72 -1.05 2.77
CA ASN A 9 -14.86 -0.09 2.08
C ASN A 9 -15.57 1.23 1.73
N GLN A 10 -16.87 1.36 2.04
CA GLN A 10 -17.65 2.61 1.95
C GLN A 10 -17.46 3.52 3.18
N GLY A 11 -16.45 3.23 4.01
CA GLY A 11 -16.19 3.89 5.29
C GLY A 11 -15.48 5.25 5.18
N THR A 12 -16.03 6.18 5.96
CA THR A 12 -15.59 7.50 6.40
C THR A 12 -14.12 7.87 6.15
N ALA A 13 -13.90 9.11 5.70
CA ALA A 13 -12.57 9.71 5.60
C ALA A 13 -11.77 9.54 6.90
N TYR A 14 -10.57 8.99 6.80
CA TYR A 14 -9.68 8.75 7.91
C TYR A 14 -8.62 9.84 7.97
N ASP A 15 -8.59 10.63 9.04
CA ASP A 15 -7.54 11.62 9.26
C ASP A 15 -6.25 10.92 9.68
N VAL A 16 -5.36 10.70 8.72
CA VAL A 16 -4.10 9.99 8.94
C VAL A 16 -3.24 10.69 9.97
N ARG A 17 -3.06 12.01 9.86
CA ARG A 17 -2.13 12.73 10.73
C ARG A 17 -2.63 12.74 12.16
N ALA A 18 -3.92 12.98 12.36
CA ALA A 18 -4.51 12.98 13.69
C ALA A 18 -4.44 11.59 14.35
N ASN A 19 -4.60 10.51 13.60
CA ASN A 19 -4.71 9.16 14.15
C ASN A 19 -3.39 8.38 14.19
N LEU A 20 -2.52 8.56 13.20
CA LEU A 20 -1.26 7.81 13.00
C LEU A 20 0.00 8.66 13.21
N GLY A 21 -0.12 9.97 13.38
CA GLY A 21 1.04 10.86 13.54
C GLY A 21 1.91 10.92 12.27
N ASN A 22 3.22 11.13 12.46
CA ASN A 22 4.17 11.11 11.36
C ASN A 22 4.40 9.68 10.88
N LEU A 23 4.52 9.53 9.56
CA LEU A 23 4.79 8.26 8.91
C LEU A 23 6.18 8.28 8.29
N LYS A 24 6.87 7.14 8.37
CA LYS A 24 8.16 6.91 7.73
C LYS A 24 8.07 5.75 6.76
N PHE A 25 8.52 5.96 5.52
CA PHE A 25 8.60 4.91 4.52
C PHE A 25 9.66 3.88 4.91
N LEU A 26 9.33 2.58 4.80
CA LEU A 26 10.27 1.50 5.06
C LEU A 26 10.64 0.77 3.77
N SER A 27 9.66 0.24 3.05
CA SER A 27 9.89 -0.55 1.84
C SER A 27 8.63 -0.70 0.99
N LEU A 28 8.80 -1.29 -0.20
CA LEU A 28 7.69 -1.79 -1.00
C LEU A 28 7.53 -3.29 -0.78
N GLU A 29 6.30 -3.72 -0.51
CA GLU A 29 5.95 -5.13 -0.50
C GLU A 29 5.71 -5.61 -1.92
N LYS A 30 6.49 -6.62 -2.34
CA LYS A 30 6.50 -7.15 -3.69
C LYS A 30 6.10 -8.62 -3.67
N ARG A 31 5.22 -9.03 -4.58
CA ARG A 31 4.86 -10.45 -4.79
C ARG A 31 5.27 -10.92 -6.17
N PRO A 32 5.64 -12.20 -6.34
CA PRO A 32 5.91 -12.76 -7.65
C PRO A 32 4.64 -12.79 -8.51
N VAL A 33 4.79 -12.44 -9.78
CA VAL A 33 3.71 -12.57 -10.77
C VAL A 33 3.70 -13.98 -11.32
N PHE A 34 2.52 -14.60 -11.38
CA PHE A 34 2.29 -15.88 -12.04
C PHE A 34 1.51 -15.66 -13.34
N LYS A 35 1.96 -16.26 -14.43
CA LYS A 35 1.26 -16.31 -15.73
C LYS A 35 1.08 -17.78 -16.10
N ASP A 36 -0.16 -18.17 -16.42
CA ASP A 36 -0.51 -19.56 -16.79
C ASP A 36 -0.02 -20.62 -15.78
N GLY A 37 -0.11 -20.30 -14.48
CA GLY A 37 0.33 -21.19 -13.39
C GLY A 37 1.85 -21.26 -13.17
N GLN A 38 2.65 -20.59 -14.00
CA GLN A 38 4.10 -20.53 -13.85
C GLN A 38 4.55 -19.20 -13.25
N ARG A 39 5.52 -19.27 -12.34
CA ARG A 39 6.16 -18.07 -11.77
C ARG A 39 6.99 -17.37 -12.83
N THR A 40 6.82 -16.06 -12.95
CA THR A 40 7.64 -15.20 -13.81
C THR A 40 8.77 -14.53 -13.01
N ASP A 41 9.70 -13.87 -13.71
CA ASP A 41 10.72 -13.02 -13.09
C ASP A 41 10.19 -11.65 -12.65
N GLU A 42 8.95 -11.32 -13.04
CA GLU A 42 8.30 -10.06 -12.67
C GLU A 42 7.83 -10.09 -11.21
N MET A 43 8.03 -8.97 -10.53
CA MET A 43 7.53 -8.73 -9.18
C MET A 43 6.53 -7.58 -9.22
N GLU A 44 5.33 -7.81 -8.69
CA GLU A 44 4.29 -6.79 -8.57
C GLU A 44 4.37 -6.15 -7.18
N VAL A 45 4.44 -4.81 -7.13
CA VAL A 45 4.31 -4.07 -5.88
C VAL A 45 2.85 -4.04 -5.45
N THR A 46 2.59 -4.41 -4.21
CA THR A 46 1.23 -4.57 -3.67
C THR A 46 0.90 -3.58 -2.56
N HIS A 47 1.89 -3.16 -1.78
CA HIS A 47 1.77 -2.22 -0.67
C HIS A 47 3.06 -1.41 -0.48
N ALA A 48 2.95 -0.24 0.14
CA ALA A 48 4.07 0.43 0.79
C ALA A 48 4.01 0.11 2.28
N ILE A 49 5.14 -0.26 2.87
CA ILE A 49 5.27 -0.51 4.30
C ILE A 49 5.76 0.77 4.95
N VAL A 50 5.04 1.23 5.97
CA VAL A 50 5.35 2.48 6.67
C VAL A 50 5.33 2.28 8.17
N TYR A 51 6.17 3.00 8.89
CA TYR A 51 6.17 3.04 10.34
C TYR A 51 5.37 4.26 10.83
N SER A 52 4.47 4.04 11.79
CA SER A 52 3.76 5.11 12.51
C SER A 52 4.47 5.42 13.82
N GLU A 53 4.95 6.66 13.99
CA GLU A 53 5.58 7.07 15.25
C GLU A 53 4.58 7.12 16.42
N LYS A 54 3.30 7.36 16.14
CA LYS A 54 2.26 7.46 17.17
C LYS A 54 1.83 6.10 17.70
N ILE A 55 1.70 5.09 16.83
CA ILE A 55 1.32 3.73 17.22
C ILE A 55 2.55 2.94 17.68
N GLY A 56 3.72 3.25 17.12
CA GLY A 56 4.94 2.49 17.37
C GLY A 56 5.00 1.17 16.61
N ASP A 57 4.32 1.09 15.45
CA ASP A 57 4.22 -0.14 14.66
C ASP A 57 4.15 0.15 13.14
N ASN A 58 4.31 -0.91 12.36
CA ASN A 58 4.26 -0.89 10.91
C ASN A 58 2.84 -1.05 10.37
N LEU A 59 2.58 -0.39 9.25
CA LEU A 59 1.29 -0.38 8.57
C LEU A 59 1.50 -0.60 7.08
N GLN A 60 0.53 -1.24 6.44
CA GLN A 60 0.49 -1.41 5.00
C GLN A 60 -0.40 -0.34 4.37
N LEU A 61 0.18 0.42 3.43
CA LEU A 61 -0.55 1.34 2.57
C LEU A 61 -0.88 0.67 1.24
N LYS A 62 -2.16 0.64 0.89
CA LYS A 62 -2.61 0.19 -0.42
C LYS A 62 -3.02 1.37 -1.27
N LEU A 63 -2.46 1.50 -2.46
CA LEU A 63 -2.86 2.60 -3.34
C LEU A 63 -4.22 2.31 -3.99
N ALA A 64 -5.00 3.36 -4.21
CA ALA A 64 -6.21 3.30 -5.02
C ALA A 64 -5.92 2.77 -6.44
N LEU A 65 -6.93 2.22 -7.10
CA LEU A 65 -6.80 1.62 -8.43
C LEU A 65 -6.21 2.62 -9.44
N GLY A 66 -5.25 2.18 -10.26
CA GLY A 66 -4.62 3.00 -11.30
C GLY A 66 -3.51 3.94 -10.80
N LYS A 67 -3.16 3.88 -9.51
CA LYS A 67 -2.02 4.59 -8.93
C LYS A 67 -0.77 3.72 -8.93
N THR A 68 0.39 4.37 -8.85
CA THR A 68 1.70 3.72 -8.88
C THR A 68 2.48 4.00 -7.61
N TYR A 69 3.19 2.99 -7.11
CA TYR A 69 4.06 3.12 -5.95
C TYR A 69 5.37 3.81 -6.31
N GLU A 70 5.76 4.79 -5.49
CA GLU A 70 7.09 5.39 -5.53
C GLU A 70 7.98 4.71 -4.47
N GLU A 71 9.12 4.17 -4.88
CA GLU A 71 10.12 3.66 -3.94
C GLU A 71 10.93 4.83 -3.37
N LEU A 72 10.88 5.01 -2.05
CA LEU A 72 11.59 6.06 -1.33
C LEU A 72 12.76 5.46 -0.53
N PRO A 73 13.78 6.27 -0.17
CA PRO A 73 14.80 5.81 0.76
C PRO A 73 14.21 5.37 2.11
N PHE A 74 14.82 4.37 2.73
CA PHE A 74 14.42 3.88 4.06
C PHE A 74 14.38 5.02 5.08
N MET A 75 13.34 5.03 5.91
CA MET A 75 13.05 6.02 6.96
C MET A 75 12.74 7.44 6.46
N THR A 76 12.46 7.62 5.17
CA THR A 76 11.98 8.90 4.64
C THR A 76 10.65 9.28 5.28
N GLU A 77 10.55 10.48 5.85
CA GLU A 77 9.26 11.01 6.31
C GLU A 77 8.33 11.26 5.13
N ILE A 78 7.08 10.82 5.27
CA ILE A 78 6.07 10.94 4.22
C ILE A 78 4.79 11.60 4.73
N GLN A 79 4.05 12.20 3.81
CA GLN A 79 2.65 12.58 4.01
C GLN A 79 1.75 11.83 3.05
N ILE A 80 0.54 11.52 3.50
CA ILE A 80 -0.49 10.91 2.66
C ILE A 80 -1.15 11.98 1.81
N ILE A 81 -1.33 11.67 0.52
CA ILE A 81 -2.02 12.51 -0.45
C ILE A 81 -3.45 11.99 -0.60
N GLY A 82 -4.41 12.92 -0.62
CA GLY A 82 -5.81 12.60 -0.92
C GLY A 82 -6.52 11.88 0.20
N ALA A 83 -7.51 11.05 -0.16
CA ALA A 83 -8.32 10.34 0.81
C ALA A 83 -7.57 9.14 1.39
N ALA A 84 -7.78 8.88 2.68
CA ALA A 84 -7.38 7.66 3.35
C ALA A 84 -8.61 6.97 3.95
N SER A 85 -8.66 5.65 3.88
CA SER A 85 -9.74 4.85 4.45
C SER A 85 -9.24 3.45 4.82
N PRO A 86 -9.71 2.86 5.93
CA PRO A 86 -9.55 1.42 6.17
C PRO A 86 -10.07 0.63 4.96
N PHE A 87 -9.34 -0.40 4.56
CA PHE A 87 -9.65 -1.14 3.36
C PHE A 87 -9.41 -2.64 3.55
N ILE A 88 -10.47 -3.41 3.34
CA ILE A 88 -10.43 -4.87 3.29
C ILE A 88 -10.45 -5.28 1.82
N TYR A 89 -9.47 -6.06 1.39
CA TYR A 89 -9.40 -6.60 0.04
C TYR A 89 -9.24 -8.10 0.10
N ASN A 90 -9.77 -8.76 -0.92
CA ASN A 90 -9.55 -10.17 -1.14
C ASN A 90 -8.39 -10.40 -2.10
N PHE A 91 -7.72 -11.54 -1.97
CA PHE A 91 -6.70 -11.98 -2.91
C PHE A 91 -6.67 -13.51 -3.01
N PRO A 92 -6.28 -14.06 -4.18
CA PRO A 92 -6.08 -15.49 -4.30
C PRO A 92 -4.90 -15.92 -3.43
N ASN A 93 -5.11 -16.96 -2.64
CA ASN A 93 -4.07 -17.58 -1.82
C ASN A 93 -4.12 -19.09 -2.03
N ALA A 94 -3.04 -19.78 -1.70
CA ALA A 94 -3.00 -21.24 -1.71
C ALA A 94 -2.54 -21.75 -0.36
N VAL A 95 -3.32 -22.67 0.21
CA VAL A 95 -3.03 -23.30 1.49
C VAL A 95 -2.81 -24.80 1.30
N GLY A 96 -1.95 -25.39 2.14
CA GLY A 96 -1.55 -26.81 2.04
C GLY A 96 -0.24 -27.02 1.27
N PHE A 97 0.26 -28.27 1.31
CA PHE A 97 1.53 -28.68 0.70
C PHE A 97 1.31 -29.88 -0.24
N GLY A 98 2.07 -29.95 -1.33
CA GLY A 98 2.01 -31.05 -2.31
C GLY A 98 0.64 -31.16 -2.97
N ASP A 99 0.13 -32.39 -3.11
CA ASP A 99 -1.13 -32.71 -3.79
C ASP A 99 -2.38 -32.21 -3.04
N ASN A 100 -2.24 -31.73 -1.80
CA ASN A 100 -3.32 -31.16 -0.99
C ASN A 100 -3.41 -29.64 -1.09
N ARG A 101 -2.75 -29.01 -2.08
CA ARG A 101 -2.81 -27.56 -2.30
C ARG A 101 -4.22 -27.16 -2.74
N GLN A 102 -4.86 -26.31 -1.96
CA GLN A 102 -6.17 -25.73 -2.30
C GLN A 102 -6.04 -24.23 -2.55
N GLU A 103 -6.62 -23.77 -3.65
CA GLU A 103 -6.78 -22.34 -3.92
C GLU A 103 -7.98 -21.82 -3.13
N ILE A 104 -7.75 -20.76 -2.35
CA ILE A 104 -8.75 -20.10 -1.53
C ILE A 104 -8.74 -18.60 -1.81
N THR A 105 -9.85 -17.95 -1.49
CA THR A 105 -9.89 -16.48 -1.39
C THR A 105 -9.57 -16.09 0.04
N ASP A 106 -8.49 -15.36 0.22
CA ASP A 106 -8.06 -14.82 1.51
C ASP A 106 -8.34 -13.31 1.57
N PHE A 107 -8.26 -12.73 2.77
CA PHE A 107 -8.58 -11.32 3.01
C PHE A 107 -7.44 -10.61 3.73
N GLY A 108 -7.09 -9.43 3.26
CA GLY A 108 -6.10 -8.54 3.86
C GLY A 108 -6.73 -7.25 4.35
N PHE A 109 -6.08 -6.61 5.31
CA PHE A 109 -6.45 -5.30 5.82
C PHE A 109 -5.29 -4.31 5.59
N SER A 110 -5.62 -3.13 5.07
CA SER A 110 -4.65 -2.07 4.81
C SER A 110 -5.31 -0.71 4.96
N LEU A 111 -4.49 0.35 5.07
CA LEU A 111 -4.99 1.70 4.86
C LEU A 111 -4.93 2.00 3.36
N ARG A 112 -6.09 2.15 2.71
CA ARG A 112 -6.13 2.58 1.32
C ARG A 112 -5.94 4.08 1.23
N VAL A 113 -5.02 4.51 0.37
CA VAL A 113 -4.68 5.92 0.15
C VAL A 113 -4.58 6.26 -1.33
N ASP A 114 -4.80 7.52 -1.72
CA ASP A 114 -4.63 7.94 -3.12
C ASP A 114 -3.15 8.06 -3.52
N GLY A 115 -2.26 8.30 -2.56
CA GLY A 115 -0.82 8.42 -2.75
C GLY A 115 -0.09 8.78 -1.47
N TYR A 116 1.23 8.88 -1.57
CA TYR A 116 2.10 9.45 -0.54
C TYR A 116 3.27 10.15 -1.22
N GLU A 117 3.87 11.11 -0.53
CA GLU A 117 5.06 11.82 -0.98
C GLU A 117 5.97 12.16 0.20
N ARG A 118 7.21 12.55 -0.09
CA ARG A 118 8.18 12.98 0.93
C ARG A 118 7.66 14.23 1.64
N LEU A 119 7.66 14.21 2.96
CA LEU A 119 7.35 15.37 3.78
C LEU A 119 8.53 16.36 3.67
N GLY A 120 8.28 17.58 3.20
CA GLY A 120 9.25 18.68 3.29
C GLY A 120 10.03 19.06 2.02
N MET A 121 9.76 18.48 0.84
CA MET A 121 10.26 19.05 -0.41
C MET A 121 9.30 20.12 -0.93
N LYS A 122 9.54 21.39 -0.57
CA LYS A 122 9.26 22.47 -1.53
C LYS A 122 10.12 22.18 -2.75
N GLN A 123 9.52 21.85 -3.89
CA GLN A 123 10.21 21.89 -5.18
C GLN A 123 10.98 23.22 -5.25
N PRO A 124 12.31 23.23 -5.45
CA PRO A 124 12.97 24.45 -5.88
C PRO A 124 12.28 24.90 -7.18
N PRO A 125 12.01 26.21 -7.39
CA PRO A 125 11.60 26.67 -8.70
C PRO A 125 12.63 26.17 -9.71
N LYS A 126 12.17 25.58 -10.82
CA LYS A 126 13.06 25.30 -11.95
C LYS A 126 13.74 26.62 -12.30
N GLU A 127 15.04 26.72 -12.07
CA GLU A 127 15.84 27.76 -12.71
C GLU A 127 15.72 27.54 -14.21
N GLU A 128 15.01 28.46 -14.89
CA GLU A 128 15.20 28.69 -16.31
C GLU A 128 16.68 29.03 -16.51
N LYS A 129 17.41 28.11 -17.11
CA LYS A 129 18.70 28.44 -17.70
C LYS A 129 18.44 29.44 -18.83
N ALA A 130 18.69 30.71 -18.56
CA ALA A 130 18.99 31.67 -19.58
C ALA A 130 20.29 31.22 -20.27
N GLY A 131 20.19 30.93 -21.56
CA GLY A 131 21.28 30.60 -22.47
C GLY A 131 20.82 30.81 -23.90
#